data_AF-A0A2M6Y3N3-F1
#
_entry.id   AF-A0A2M6Y3N3-F1
#
_cell.length_a   1.000
_cell.length_b   1.000
_cell.length_c   1.000
_cell.angle_alpha   90.00
_cell.angle_beta   90.00
_cell.angle_gamma   90.00
#
_symmetry.space_group_name_H-M   'P 1'
#
loop_
_entity.id
_entity.type
_entity.pdbx_description
1 polymer ?
#
loop_
_entity_poly.entity_id
_entity_poly.type
_entity_poly.pdbx_seq_one_letter_code
_entity_poly.pdbx_strand_id
1 'polypeptide(L)'
;MKNNENNLLGRAKDILKETLAAIPFIELVSIKDQPAGGADILLKLKHKGKLLTCAVEVKSLGQPKYARDAAYQLKKYNDSHPERYGIFMAPFISVEAGEVLAENNAGYMDFSGNCRLSFGGIYIERKGNPNAFTVKRDLRKLYSPKAARVLRVLLSTVKKPWKMAELAGEAGVSLGQIANVKNALAEREWLDTSAPGLRLSNPAAVLSQWAQNYDFRKNTLKECYSVKSLAETEAALEELCAKNGIRFALAGFSAAARFRPAVRYQRAMAYVGE
;
A
#
# COMPACT_ATOMS: atom_id res chain seq x y z
N MET A 1 15.75 13.52 11.69
CA MET A 1 14.93 12.37 12.16
C MET A 1 14.21 12.68 13.46
N LYS A 2 14.90 13.05 14.55
CA LYS A 2 14.27 13.37 15.86
C LYS A 2 13.13 14.40 15.84
N ASN A 3 13.24 15.48 15.06
CA ASN A 3 12.15 16.48 14.95
C ASN A 3 10.89 15.95 14.25
N ASN A 4 11.02 14.93 13.40
CA ASN A 4 9.87 14.37 12.67
C ASN A 4 9.11 13.35 13.53
N GLU A 5 9.82 12.56 14.34
CA GLU A 5 9.22 11.64 15.32
C GLU A 5 8.53 12.37 16.47
N ASN A 6 9.13 13.44 17.01
CA ASN A 6 8.48 14.26 18.04
C ASN A 6 7.20 14.94 17.53
N ASN A 7 7.18 15.38 16.27
CA ASN A 7 5.98 15.94 15.64
C ASN A 7 4.90 14.86 15.45
N LEU A 8 5.30 13.65 15.03
CA LEU A 8 4.41 12.52 14.86
C LEU A 8 3.73 12.11 16.18
N LEU A 9 4.49 12.05 17.28
CA LEU A 9 3.98 11.75 18.61
C LEU A 9 3.01 12.83 19.11
N GLY A 10 3.33 14.11 18.91
CA GLY A 10 2.43 15.22 19.24
C GLY A 10 1.08 15.06 18.53
N ARG A 11 1.11 14.86 17.21
CA ARG A 11 -0.09 14.67 16.40
C ARG A 11 -0.89 13.43 16.79
N ALA A 12 -0.22 12.33 17.13
CA ALA A 12 -0.90 11.11 17.60
C ALA A 12 -1.72 11.37 18.86
N LYS A 13 -1.19 12.14 19.81
CA LYS A 13 -1.92 12.50 21.05
C LYS A 13 -3.13 13.37 20.78
N ASP A 14 -3.02 14.31 19.85
CA ASP A 14 -4.14 15.19 19.50
C ASP A 14 -5.29 14.37 18.89
N ILE A 15 -4.97 13.46 17.95
CA ILE A 15 -5.95 12.55 17.35
C ILE A 15 -6.57 11.60 18.39
N LEU A 16 -5.77 11.08 19.34
CA LEU A 16 -6.29 10.26 20.44
C LEU A 16 -7.29 11.05 21.29
N LYS A 17 -6.94 12.27 21.70
CA LYS A 17 -7.82 13.14 22.50
C LYS A 17 -9.11 13.45 21.76
N GLU A 18 -9.03 13.85 20.50
CA GLU A 18 -10.19 14.18 19.66
C GLU A 18 -11.11 12.97 19.48
N THR A 19 -10.55 11.82 19.11
CA THR A 19 -11.34 10.61 18.85
C THR A 19 -12.01 10.08 20.11
N LEU A 20 -11.31 10.14 21.25
CA LEU A 20 -11.86 9.67 22.53
C LEU A 20 -12.86 10.67 23.13
N ALA A 21 -12.66 11.97 22.97
CA ALA A 21 -13.60 13.00 23.40
C ALA A 21 -14.95 12.91 22.67
N ALA A 22 -14.95 12.40 21.43
CA ALA A 22 -16.19 12.13 20.69
C ALA A 22 -17.03 10.97 21.27
N ILE A 23 -16.55 10.26 22.30
CA ILE A 23 -17.21 9.09 22.88
C ILE A 23 -17.74 9.45 24.28
N PRO A 24 -19.06 9.66 24.45
CA PRO A 24 -19.62 10.27 25.67
C PRO A 24 -19.37 9.48 26.97
N PHE A 25 -19.14 8.18 26.85
CA PHE A 25 -19.03 7.25 27.98
C PHE A 25 -17.59 6.80 28.26
N ILE A 26 -16.60 7.46 27.66
CA ILE A 26 -15.17 7.26 27.94
C ILE A 26 -14.60 8.55 28.50
N GLU A 27 -13.96 8.46 29.65
CA GLU A 27 -13.24 9.58 30.27
C GLU A 27 -11.74 9.35 30.14
N LEU A 28 -11.02 10.32 29.56
CA LEU A 28 -9.56 10.29 29.48
C LEU A 28 -8.96 10.72 30.82
N VAL A 29 -8.36 9.78 31.55
CA VAL A 29 -7.79 10.02 32.88
C VAL A 29 -6.37 10.56 32.79
N SER A 30 -5.53 9.95 31.94
CA SER A 30 -4.15 10.41 31.76
C SER A 30 -3.55 9.95 30.44
N ILE A 31 -2.60 10.74 29.93
CA ILE A 31 -1.72 10.38 28.81
C ILE A 31 -0.27 10.59 29.25
N LYS A 32 0.57 9.56 29.12
CA LYS A 32 1.99 9.60 29.48
C LYS A 32 2.84 9.27 28.27
N ASP A 33 3.94 10.01 28.11
CA ASP A 33 4.89 9.81 27.03
C ASP A 33 6.01 8.88 27.45
N GLN A 34 6.50 8.08 26.51
CA GLN A 34 7.68 7.24 26.65
C GLN A 34 7.75 6.53 28.02
N PRO A 35 6.70 5.78 28.40
CA PRO A 35 6.74 4.99 29.62
C PRO A 35 7.96 4.06 29.62
N ALA A 36 8.53 3.87 30.81
CA ALA A 36 9.58 2.88 30.99
C ALA A 36 9.11 1.51 30.45
N GLY A 37 9.93 0.88 29.61
CA GLY A 37 9.70 -0.45 29.06
C GLY A 37 9.23 -0.53 27.60
N GLY A 38 9.02 0.59 26.89
CA GLY A 38 9.13 0.60 25.41
C GLY A 38 7.85 0.73 24.58
N ALA A 39 6.77 1.30 25.11
CA ALA A 39 5.70 1.88 24.29
C ALA A 39 5.94 3.39 24.12
N ASP A 40 5.39 3.98 23.07
CA ASP A 40 5.51 5.43 22.83
C ASP A 40 4.60 6.27 23.73
N ILE A 41 3.35 5.80 23.95
CA ILE A 41 2.35 6.49 24.78
C ILE A 41 1.63 5.47 25.66
N LEU A 42 1.37 5.83 26.91
CA LEU A 42 0.48 5.09 27.81
C LEU A 42 -0.76 5.91 28.11
N LEU A 43 -1.91 5.36 27.76
CA LEU A 43 -3.22 5.97 27.91
C LEU A 43 -3.97 5.29 29.06
N LYS A 44 -4.60 6.08 29.94
CA LYS A 44 -5.53 5.58 30.95
C LYS A 44 -6.91 6.15 30.70
N LEU A 45 -7.89 5.27 30.59
CA LEU A 45 -9.29 5.58 30.32
C LEU A 45 -10.16 5.07 31.44
N LYS A 46 -11.27 5.75 31.70
CA LYS A 46 -12.31 5.26 32.61
C LYS A 46 -13.59 5.01 31.83
N HIS A 47 -14.15 3.81 32.00
CA HIS A 47 -15.40 3.39 31.38
C HIS A 47 -16.23 2.61 32.38
N LYS A 48 -17.48 3.02 32.63
CA LYS A 48 -18.40 2.39 33.60
C LYS A 48 -17.73 2.14 34.97
N GLY A 49 -16.97 3.12 35.46
CA GLY A 49 -16.25 3.03 36.73
C GLY A 49 -14.98 2.16 36.72
N LYS A 50 -14.67 1.45 35.63
CA LYS A 50 -13.44 0.65 35.48
C LYS A 50 -12.34 1.47 34.82
N LEU A 51 -11.11 1.32 35.32
CA LEU A 51 -9.91 1.88 34.71
C LEU A 51 -9.37 0.91 33.66
N LEU A 52 -9.19 1.40 32.44
CA LEU A 52 -8.63 0.68 31.29
C LEU A 52 -7.30 1.33 30.94
N THR A 53 -6.29 0.51 30.62
CA THR A 53 -4.96 1.00 30.23
C THR A 53 -4.68 0.57 28.79
N CYS A 54 -4.26 1.51 27.94
CA CYS A 54 -3.85 1.22 26.58
C CYS A 54 -2.40 1.63 26.37
N ALA A 55 -1.60 0.73 25.79
CA ALA A 55 -0.26 1.02 25.31
C ALA A 55 -0.35 1.35 23.83
N VAL A 56 0.25 2.47 23.42
CA VAL A 56 0.19 2.95 22.05
C VAL A 56 1.59 2.97 21.46
N GLU A 57 1.74 2.40 20.28
CA GLU A 57 2.96 2.46 19.47
C GLU A 57 2.68 3.29 18.21
N VAL A 58 3.52 4.29 17.94
CA VAL A 58 3.35 5.22 16.82
C VAL A 58 4.46 4.99 15.81
N LYS A 59 4.09 4.58 14.59
CA LYS A 59 5.05 4.46 13.48
C LYS A 59 4.74 5.46 12.38
N SER A 60 5.77 5.85 11.63
CA SER A 60 5.63 6.74 10.47
C SER A 60 4.94 6.08 9.27
N LEU A 61 4.77 4.76 9.31
CA LEU A 61 4.31 3.92 8.22
C LEU A 61 3.32 2.87 8.74
N GLY A 62 2.19 2.71 8.04
CA GLY A 62 1.10 1.78 8.42
C GLY A 62 0.91 0.64 7.42
N GLN A 63 1.99 0.07 6.89
CA GLN A 63 1.94 -1.16 6.08
C GLN A 63 2.05 -2.42 6.95
N PRO A 64 1.62 -3.61 6.47
CA PRO A 64 1.56 -4.85 7.25
C PRO A 64 2.82 -5.19 8.05
N LYS A 65 4.00 -5.02 7.45
CA LYS A 65 5.27 -5.25 8.14
C LYS A 65 5.38 -4.46 9.46
N TYR A 66 5.12 -3.15 9.40
CA TYR A 66 5.23 -2.27 10.56
C TYR A 66 4.14 -2.55 11.60
N ALA A 67 2.94 -2.89 11.13
CA ALA A 67 1.83 -3.29 11.99
C ALA A 67 2.16 -4.58 12.76
N ARG A 68 2.77 -5.58 12.10
CA ARG A 68 3.21 -6.84 12.72
C ARG A 68 4.31 -6.62 13.76
N ASP A 69 5.32 -5.84 13.40
CA ASP A 69 6.44 -5.50 14.30
C ASP A 69 5.90 -4.78 15.55
N ALA A 70 5.00 -3.81 15.38
CA ALA A 70 4.38 -3.08 16.49
C ALA A 70 3.45 -3.97 17.34
N ALA A 71 2.66 -4.85 16.71
CA ALA A 71 1.82 -5.80 17.45
C ALA A 71 2.66 -6.72 18.34
N TYR A 72 3.79 -7.22 17.83
CA TYR A 72 4.73 -8.02 18.61
C TYR A 72 5.35 -7.23 19.78
N GLN A 73 5.78 -5.99 19.53
CA GLN A 73 6.32 -5.10 20.56
C GLN A 73 5.31 -4.81 21.66
N LEU A 74 4.07 -4.47 21.28
CA LEU A 74 2.98 -4.19 22.23
C LEU A 74 2.61 -5.44 23.04
N LYS A 75 2.55 -6.62 22.40
CA LYS A 75 2.32 -7.89 23.10
C LYS A 75 3.39 -8.12 24.16
N LYS A 76 4.66 -8.03 23.78
CA LYS A 76 5.80 -8.20 24.71
C LYS A 76 5.77 -7.19 25.85
N TYR A 77 5.45 -5.93 25.56
CA TYR A 77 5.32 -4.88 26.58
C TYR A 77 4.21 -5.19 27.58
N ASN A 78 3.11 -5.79 27.10
CA ASN A 78 1.95 -6.15 27.89
C ASN A 78 2.09 -7.51 28.61
N ASP A 79 3.16 -8.29 28.40
CA ASP A 79 3.33 -9.59 29.07
C ASP A 79 3.26 -9.48 30.60
N SER A 80 3.77 -8.38 31.16
CA SER A 80 3.70 -8.09 32.61
C SER A 80 2.34 -7.58 33.09
N HIS A 81 1.48 -7.15 32.17
CA HIS A 81 0.19 -6.51 32.45
C HIS A 81 -0.82 -6.88 31.33
N PRO A 82 -1.31 -8.13 31.31
CA PRO A 82 -2.12 -8.66 30.21
C PRO A 82 -3.46 -7.95 30.01
N GLU A 83 -3.92 -7.18 31.00
CA GLU A 83 -5.12 -6.35 30.93
C GLU A 83 -4.96 -5.11 30.04
N ARG A 84 -3.71 -4.77 29.65
CA ARG A 84 -3.43 -3.63 28.78
C ARG A 84 -3.81 -3.93 27.34
N TYR A 85 -4.43 -2.95 26.69
CA TYR A 85 -4.78 -3.01 25.28
C TYR A 85 -3.72 -2.34 24.41
N GLY A 86 -3.21 -3.04 23.39
CA GLY A 86 -2.28 -2.47 22.42
C GLY A 86 -3.02 -1.67 21.34
N ILE A 87 -2.51 -0.48 21.02
CA ILE A 87 -3.01 0.35 19.92
C ILE A 87 -1.85 0.74 19.01
N PHE A 88 -1.98 0.47 17.72
CA PHE A 88 -1.04 0.95 16.71
C PHE A 88 -1.55 2.22 16.05
N MET A 89 -0.67 3.22 15.92
CA MET A 89 -0.98 4.45 15.20
C MET A 89 0.02 4.74 14.10
N ALA A 90 -0.50 5.24 12.99
CA ALA A 90 0.29 5.74 11.87
C ALA A 90 -0.49 6.83 11.13
N PRO A 91 0.16 7.62 10.26
CA PRO A 91 -0.53 8.61 9.43
C PRO A 91 -1.71 8.01 8.63
N PHE A 92 -1.51 6.81 8.10
CA PHE A 92 -2.56 6.02 7.46
C PHE A 92 -2.23 4.54 7.59
N ILE A 93 -3.25 3.72 7.85
CA ILE A 93 -3.11 2.28 8.05
C ILE A 93 -3.81 1.58 6.90
N SER A 94 -3.09 0.70 6.18
CA SER A 94 -3.70 -0.06 5.08
C SER A 94 -4.71 -1.07 5.62
N VAL A 95 -5.64 -1.52 4.77
CA VAL A 95 -6.65 -2.51 5.16
C VAL A 95 -5.97 -3.78 5.67
N GLU A 96 -4.95 -4.25 4.96
CA GLU A 96 -4.17 -5.44 5.31
C GLU A 96 -3.41 -5.25 6.63
N ALA A 97 -2.88 -4.05 6.90
CA ALA A 97 -2.25 -3.75 8.18
C ALA A 97 -3.26 -3.78 9.34
N GLY A 98 -4.48 -3.28 9.11
CA GLY A 98 -5.57 -3.35 10.07
C GLY A 98 -6.03 -4.78 10.37
N GLU A 99 -6.03 -5.66 9.36
CA GLU A 99 -6.30 -7.10 9.51
C GLU A 99 -5.22 -7.78 10.36
N VAL A 100 -3.94 -7.52 10.07
CA VAL A 100 -2.81 -8.05 10.86
C VAL A 100 -2.93 -7.65 12.33
N LEU A 101 -3.31 -6.40 12.63
CA LEU A 101 -3.49 -5.93 14.01
C LEU A 101 -4.68 -6.64 14.68
N ALA A 102 -5.78 -6.81 13.95
CA ALA A 102 -6.97 -7.50 14.45
C ALA A 102 -6.68 -8.96 14.81
N GLU A 103 -5.94 -9.68 13.96
CA GLU A 103 -5.50 -11.07 14.21
C GLU A 103 -4.62 -11.20 15.46
N ASN A 104 -3.88 -10.13 15.80
CA ASN A 104 -2.99 -10.09 16.96
C ASN A 104 -3.64 -9.46 18.22
N ASN A 105 -4.97 -9.31 18.24
CA ASN A 105 -5.72 -8.66 19.32
C ASN A 105 -5.25 -7.22 19.65
N ALA A 106 -4.67 -6.54 18.66
CA ALA A 106 -4.29 -5.14 18.75
C ALA A 106 -5.33 -4.25 18.06
N GLY A 107 -5.55 -3.07 18.63
CA GLY A 107 -6.34 -2.02 18.01
C GLY A 107 -5.49 -1.14 17.11
N TYR A 108 -6.16 -0.30 16.33
CA TYR A 108 -5.48 0.69 15.52
C TYR A 108 -6.26 2.00 15.40
N MET A 109 -5.53 3.08 15.17
CA MET A 109 -6.08 4.39 14.86
C MET A 109 -5.12 5.13 13.94
N ASP A 110 -5.61 5.55 12.78
CA ASP A 110 -4.85 6.38 11.87
C ASP A 110 -5.25 7.85 11.95
N PHE A 111 -4.42 8.73 11.40
CA PHE A 111 -4.67 10.17 11.45
C PHE A 111 -5.69 10.63 10.40
N SER A 112 -6.12 9.73 9.50
CA SER A 112 -7.22 9.95 8.56
C SER A 112 -8.58 9.62 9.19
N GLY A 113 -8.61 9.17 10.45
CA GLY A 113 -9.83 8.85 11.20
C GLY A 113 -10.32 7.42 11.01
N ASN A 114 -9.56 6.54 10.34
CA ASN A 114 -9.85 5.11 10.35
C ASN A 114 -9.36 4.52 11.68
N CYS A 115 -10.18 3.68 12.30
CA CYS A 115 -9.80 3.02 13.54
C CYS A 115 -10.55 1.71 13.73
N ARG A 116 -9.94 0.81 14.50
CA ARG A 116 -10.60 -0.35 15.08
C ARG A 116 -10.09 -0.52 16.51
N LEU A 117 -10.97 -0.36 17.48
CA LEU A 117 -10.67 -0.56 18.90
C LEU A 117 -11.67 -1.57 19.46
N SER A 118 -11.17 -2.57 20.17
CA SER A 118 -11.98 -3.67 20.72
C SER A 118 -11.41 -4.12 22.05
N PHE A 119 -11.80 -3.46 23.15
CA PHE A 119 -11.28 -3.71 24.49
C PHE A 119 -12.25 -3.30 25.59
N GLY A 120 -12.23 -3.96 26.75
CA GLY A 120 -12.99 -3.52 27.93
C GLY A 120 -14.50 -3.36 27.73
N GLY A 121 -15.11 -4.12 26.80
CA GLY A 121 -16.52 -3.99 26.42
C GLY A 121 -16.83 -2.83 25.45
N ILE A 122 -15.80 -2.17 24.92
CA ILE A 122 -15.87 -1.12 23.92
C ILE A 122 -15.52 -1.72 22.57
N TYR A 123 -16.36 -1.48 21.56
CA TYR A 123 -16.06 -1.75 20.16
C TYR A 123 -16.30 -0.49 19.33
N ILE A 124 -15.28 -0.05 18.59
CA ILE A 124 -15.32 1.11 17.71
C ILE A 124 -14.67 0.70 16.40
N GLU A 125 -15.38 0.88 15.29
CA GLU A 125 -14.81 0.69 13.97
C GLU A 125 -15.23 1.84 13.04
N ARG A 126 -14.25 2.47 12.41
CA ARG A 126 -14.43 3.49 11.36
C ARG A 126 -13.53 3.12 10.20
N LYS A 127 -14.11 2.97 9.00
CA LYS A 127 -13.44 2.58 7.77
C LYS A 127 -13.87 3.49 6.62
N GLY A 128 -13.05 3.54 5.57
CA GLY A 128 -13.39 4.21 4.31
C GLY A 128 -12.91 5.65 4.21
N ASN A 129 -12.27 6.20 5.24
CA ASN A 129 -11.64 7.51 5.11
C ASN A 129 -10.41 7.38 4.21
N PRO A 130 -10.31 8.18 3.12
CA PRO A 130 -9.19 8.10 2.21
C PRO A 130 -7.91 8.55 2.91
N ASN A 131 -6.77 8.06 2.42
CA ASN A 131 -5.47 8.42 2.95
C ASN A 131 -5.17 9.93 2.75
N ALA A 132 -5.45 10.75 3.77
CA ALA A 132 -5.12 12.18 3.76
C ALA A 132 -3.60 12.42 3.86
N PHE A 133 -2.88 11.43 4.38
CA PHE A 133 -1.44 11.42 4.60
C PHE A 133 -0.72 10.70 3.48
N THR A 134 -1.32 10.69 2.29
CA THR A 134 -0.65 10.21 1.11
C THR A 134 0.61 11.06 0.98
N VAL A 135 1.72 10.56 1.50
CA VAL A 135 3.04 10.91 1.03
C VAL A 135 2.97 10.42 -0.40
N LYS A 136 2.51 11.32 -1.26
CA LYS A 136 2.38 11.23 -2.71
C LYS A 136 3.73 10.84 -3.36
N ARG A 137 4.77 10.55 -2.59
CA ARG A 137 6.07 10.02 -3.00
C ARG A 137 6.09 8.50 -3.04
N ASP A 138 5.71 7.73 -2.01
CA ASP A 138 6.07 6.30 -1.99
C ASP A 138 5.11 5.39 -2.77
N LEU A 139 3.80 5.62 -2.69
CA LEU A 139 2.85 4.94 -3.59
C LEU A 139 3.04 5.37 -5.06
N ARG A 140 3.30 6.67 -5.32
CA ARG A 140 3.65 7.11 -6.69
C ARG A 140 4.97 6.54 -7.17
N LYS A 141 5.94 6.27 -6.29
CA LYS A 141 7.22 5.66 -6.69
C LYS A 141 7.00 4.24 -7.16
N LEU A 142 6.20 3.43 -6.46
CA LEU A 142 5.90 2.05 -6.87
C LEU A 142 5.13 1.99 -8.19
N TYR A 143 4.30 2.98 -8.48
CA TYR A 143 3.56 3.09 -9.75
C TYR A 143 4.13 4.14 -10.72
N SER A 144 5.39 4.55 -10.50
CA SER A 144 6.10 5.45 -11.43
C SER A 144 6.40 4.70 -12.74
N PRO A 145 6.59 5.39 -13.88
CA PRO A 145 6.81 4.71 -15.17
C PRO A 145 7.92 3.65 -15.12
N LYS A 146 9.04 3.94 -14.45
CA LYS A 146 10.15 2.97 -14.30
C LYS A 146 9.79 1.81 -13.37
N ALA A 147 9.14 2.06 -12.23
CA ALA A 147 8.72 0.99 -11.32
C ALA A 147 7.62 0.10 -11.93
N ALA A 148 6.68 0.71 -12.65
CA ALA A 148 5.60 0.02 -13.36
C ALA A 148 6.13 -0.96 -14.41
N ARG A 149 7.26 -0.67 -15.06
CA ARG A 149 7.94 -1.65 -15.94
C ARG A 149 8.40 -2.89 -15.17
N VAL A 150 8.96 -2.72 -13.97
CA VAL A 150 9.35 -3.84 -13.09
C VAL A 150 8.12 -4.64 -12.68
N LEU A 151 7.05 -3.97 -12.23
CA LEU A 151 5.79 -4.64 -11.88
C LEU A 151 5.22 -5.42 -13.07
N ARG A 152 5.27 -4.85 -14.27
CA ARG A 152 4.82 -5.53 -15.49
C ARG A 152 5.60 -6.82 -15.73
N VAL A 153 6.93 -6.82 -15.62
CA VAL A 153 7.74 -8.05 -15.79
C VAL A 153 7.36 -9.11 -14.74
N LEU A 154 7.23 -8.71 -13.47
CA LEU A 154 6.84 -9.61 -12.37
C LEU A 154 5.43 -10.21 -12.58
N LEU A 155 4.48 -9.40 -13.06
CA LEU A 155 3.10 -9.82 -13.32
C LEU A 155 2.96 -10.64 -14.61
N SER A 156 3.81 -10.43 -15.62
CA SER A 156 3.83 -11.23 -16.84
C SER A 156 4.36 -12.64 -16.60
N THR A 157 5.27 -12.81 -15.64
CA THR A 157 5.93 -14.10 -15.36
C THR A 157 5.84 -14.46 -13.87
N VAL A 158 4.60 -14.53 -13.35
CA VAL A 158 4.28 -14.72 -11.93
C VAL A 158 5.03 -15.86 -11.23
N LYS A 159 5.21 -17.00 -11.91
CA LYS A 159 5.79 -18.20 -11.31
C LYS A 159 7.32 -18.16 -11.20
N LYS A 160 7.98 -17.32 -12.01
CA LYS A 160 9.44 -17.27 -12.11
C LYS A 160 10.02 -16.40 -11.00
N PRO A 161 10.91 -16.93 -10.14
CA PRO A 161 11.73 -16.09 -9.28
C PRO A 161 12.80 -15.39 -10.10
N TRP A 162 12.92 -14.07 -9.96
CA TRP A 162 13.87 -13.28 -10.71
C TRP A 162 15.13 -12.96 -9.91
N LYS A 163 16.31 -13.06 -10.53
CA LYS A 163 17.53 -12.43 -9.99
C LYS A 163 17.48 -10.92 -10.26
N MET A 164 18.06 -10.11 -9.37
CA MET A 164 17.96 -8.65 -9.48
C MET A 164 18.56 -8.10 -10.79
N ALA A 165 19.71 -8.62 -11.23
CA ALA A 165 20.36 -8.19 -12.47
C ALA A 165 19.57 -8.60 -13.71
N GLU A 166 19.02 -9.80 -13.71
CA GLU A 166 18.17 -10.32 -14.78
C GLU A 166 16.89 -9.48 -14.91
N LEU A 167 16.24 -9.19 -13.78
CA LEU A 167 15.05 -8.35 -13.73
C LEU A 167 15.33 -6.91 -14.20
N ALA A 168 16.49 -6.36 -13.85
CA ALA A 168 16.92 -5.04 -14.29
C ALA A 168 17.07 -5.00 -15.82
N GLY A 169 17.68 -6.02 -16.41
CA GLY A 169 17.81 -6.18 -17.86
C GLY A 169 16.45 -6.27 -18.54
N GLU A 170 15.60 -7.20 -18.10
CA GLU A 170 14.26 -7.42 -18.67
C GLU A 170 13.37 -6.17 -18.56
N ALA A 171 13.36 -5.53 -17.39
CA ALA A 171 12.57 -4.33 -17.18
C ALA A 171 13.22 -3.07 -17.79
N GLY A 172 14.47 -3.14 -18.26
CA GLY A 172 15.24 -2.02 -18.80
C GLY A 172 15.37 -0.85 -17.81
N VAL A 173 15.72 -1.15 -16.55
CA VAL A 173 15.91 -0.17 -15.46
C VAL A 173 17.19 -0.47 -14.69
N SER A 174 17.62 0.45 -13.82
CA SER A 174 18.81 0.23 -12.99
C SER A 174 18.55 -0.75 -11.84
N LEU A 175 19.62 -1.39 -11.33
CA LEU A 175 19.57 -2.23 -10.13
C LEU A 175 19.02 -1.49 -8.91
N GLY A 176 19.36 -0.20 -8.75
CA GLY A 176 18.80 0.64 -7.68
C GLY A 176 17.29 0.77 -7.78
N GLN A 177 16.72 0.84 -9.00
CA GLN A 177 15.28 0.84 -9.19
C GLN A 177 14.65 -0.50 -8.81
N ILE A 178 15.31 -1.62 -9.11
CA ILE A 178 14.86 -2.95 -8.65
C ILE A 178 14.86 -3.02 -7.11
N ALA A 179 15.90 -2.51 -6.44
CA ALA A 179 15.96 -2.48 -4.99
C ALA A 179 14.80 -1.65 -4.38
N ASN A 180 14.51 -0.48 -4.95
CA ASN A 180 13.39 0.36 -4.52
C ASN A 180 12.04 -0.37 -4.65
N VAL A 181 11.80 -1.02 -5.80
CA VAL A 181 10.56 -1.80 -6.02
C VAL A 181 10.50 -2.99 -5.06
N LYS A 182 11.60 -3.72 -4.88
CA LYS A 182 11.69 -4.83 -3.92
C LYS A 182 11.31 -4.37 -2.51
N ASN A 183 11.87 -3.27 -2.01
CA ASN A 183 11.56 -2.77 -0.68
C ASN A 183 10.09 -2.39 -0.54
N ALA A 184 9.52 -1.67 -1.52
CA ALA A 184 8.12 -1.27 -1.50
C ALA A 184 7.15 -2.48 -1.55
N LEU A 185 7.50 -3.54 -2.28
CA LEU A 185 6.75 -4.80 -2.29
C LEU A 185 6.90 -5.56 -0.96
N ALA A 186 8.11 -5.58 -0.37
CA ALA A 186 8.39 -6.25 0.89
C ALA A 186 7.64 -5.61 2.08
N GLU A 187 7.58 -4.28 2.15
CA GLU A 187 6.83 -3.55 3.18
C GLU A 187 5.34 -3.91 3.20
N ARG A 188 4.80 -4.31 2.04
CA ARG A 188 3.41 -4.75 1.85
C ARG A 188 3.24 -6.26 1.95
N GLU A 189 4.29 -7.00 2.28
CA GLU A 189 4.31 -8.47 2.32
C GLU A 189 3.89 -9.11 0.98
N TRP A 190 4.12 -8.41 -0.14
CA TRP A 190 3.80 -8.87 -1.51
C TRP A 190 4.93 -9.66 -2.18
N LEU A 191 5.99 -9.96 -1.44
CA LEU A 191 7.07 -10.82 -1.92
C LEU A 191 6.96 -12.19 -1.28
N ASP A 192 7.20 -13.19 -2.12
CA ASP A 192 7.38 -14.56 -1.66
C ASP A 192 8.78 -14.73 -1.09
N THR A 193 8.85 -15.22 0.15
CA THR A 193 10.10 -15.43 0.90
C THR A 193 10.56 -16.89 0.90
N SER A 194 9.80 -17.82 0.30
CA SER A 194 10.09 -19.26 0.29
C SER A 194 11.24 -19.66 -0.63
N ALA A 195 11.57 -18.83 -1.61
CA ALA A 195 12.57 -19.13 -2.63
C ALA A 195 13.52 -17.95 -2.86
N PRO A 196 14.79 -18.22 -3.24
CA PRO A 196 15.73 -17.15 -3.57
C PRO A 196 15.29 -16.41 -4.83
N GLY A 197 15.42 -15.08 -4.80
CA GLY A 197 15.04 -14.19 -5.89
C GLY A 197 13.83 -13.33 -5.56
N LEU A 198 13.30 -12.65 -6.58
CA LEU A 198 12.14 -11.78 -6.46
C LEU A 198 10.94 -12.44 -7.14
N ARG A 199 9.93 -12.81 -6.35
CA ARG A 199 8.65 -13.35 -6.81
C ARG A 199 7.51 -12.71 -6.02
N LEU A 200 6.38 -12.48 -6.68
CA LEU A 200 5.19 -11.94 -6.03
C LEU A 200 4.46 -13.05 -5.26
N SER A 201 4.12 -12.80 -4.00
CA SER A 201 3.29 -13.71 -3.20
C SER A 201 1.80 -13.59 -3.57
N ASN A 202 1.35 -12.37 -3.86
CA ASN A 202 -0.05 -12.08 -4.25
C ASN A 202 -0.12 -11.19 -5.51
N PRO A 203 0.01 -11.78 -6.72
CA PRO A 203 -0.04 -11.04 -7.98
C PRO A 203 -1.36 -10.32 -8.22
N ALA A 204 -2.48 -10.90 -7.76
CA ALA A 204 -3.80 -10.32 -7.92
C ALA A 204 -3.95 -9.02 -7.13
N ALA A 205 -3.52 -8.99 -5.86
CA ALA A 205 -3.52 -7.78 -5.05
C ALA A 205 -2.66 -6.67 -5.67
N VAL A 206 -1.45 -7.02 -6.14
CA VAL A 206 -0.54 -6.08 -6.81
C VAL A 206 -1.19 -5.49 -8.07
N LEU A 207 -1.81 -6.32 -8.90
CA LEU A 207 -2.48 -5.87 -10.13
C LEU A 207 -3.68 -4.97 -9.82
N SER A 208 -4.52 -5.35 -8.87
CA SER A 208 -5.69 -4.55 -8.44
C SER A 208 -5.27 -3.18 -7.92
N GLN A 209 -4.26 -3.13 -7.06
CA GLN A 209 -3.71 -1.89 -6.52
C GLN A 209 -3.04 -1.03 -7.60
N TRP A 210 -2.33 -1.65 -8.54
CA TRP A 210 -1.75 -0.92 -9.66
C TRP A 210 -2.85 -0.32 -10.55
N ALA A 211 -3.91 -1.07 -10.86
CA ALA A 211 -5.03 -0.60 -11.68
C ALA A 211 -5.74 0.62 -11.07
N GLN A 212 -5.92 0.66 -9.75
CA GLN A 212 -6.51 1.80 -9.03
C GLN A 212 -5.66 3.09 -9.10
N ASN A 213 -4.34 2.94 -9.30
CA ASN A 213 -3.39 4.06 -9.31
C ASN A 213 -2.88 4.41 -10.71
N TYR A 214 -3.25 3.60 -11.72
CA TYR A 214 -2.87 3.78 -13.10
C TYR A 214 -3.77 4.80 -13.79
N ASP A 215 -3.16 5.68 -14.59
CA ASP A 215 -3.90 6.63 -15.42
C ASP A 215 -3.22 6.73 -16.79
N PHE A 216 -3.89 6.20 -17.82
CA PHE A 216 -3.37 6.19 -19.19
C PHE A 216 -3.33 7.59 -19.81
N ARG A 217 -4.11 8.55 -19.28
CA ARG A 217 -4.15 9.94 -19.76
C ARG A 217 -2.88 10.73 -19.43
N LYS A 218 -1.97 10.15 -18.65
CA LYS A 218 -0.62 10.68 -18.45
C LYS A 218 0.25 10.59 -19.71
N ASN A 219 -0.14 9.75 -20.68
CA ASN A 219 0.52 9.70 -21.98
C ASN A 219 -0.06 10.78 -22.90
N THR A 220 0.74 11.24 -23.87
CA THR A 220 0.25 12.06 -24.97
C THR A 220 -0.75 11.26 -25.80
N LEU A 221 -2.03 11.63 -25.73
CA LEU A 221 -3.08 10.97 -26.48
C LEU A 221 -3.25 11.64 -27.84
N LYS A 222 -3.19 10.83 -28.91
CA LYS A 222 -3.54 11.25 -30.27
C LYS A 222 -4.74 10.41 -30.72
N GLU A 223 -5.85 11.09 -30.98
CA GLU A 223 -7.05 10.45 -31.52
C GLU A 223 -7.09 10.68 -33.03
N CYS A 224 -7.23 9.58 -33.78
CA CYS A 224 -7.25 9.57 -35.24
C CYS A 224 -8.44 8.75 -35.74
N TYR A 225 -8.84 8.98 -36.98
CA TYR A 225 -9.90 8.24 -37.65
C TYR A 225 -9.35 7.47 -38.84
N SER A 226 -9.90 6.29 -39.09
CA SER A 226 -9.58 5.43 -40.23
C SER A 226 -10.88 4.84 -40.76
N VAL A 227 -11.00 4.74 -42.09
CA VAL A 227 -12.11 4.05 -42.78
C VAL A 227 -11.86 2.54 -42.90
N LYS A 228 -10.64 2.08 -42.60
CA LYS A 228 -10.27 0.67 -42.64
C LYS A 228 -10.90 -0.08 -41.45
N SER A 229 -11.02 -1.39 -41.57
CA SER A 229 -11.36 -2.24 -40.42
C SER A 229 -10.30 -2.14 -39.31
N LEU A 230 -10.65 -2.62 -38.11
CA LEU A 230 -9.73 -2.62 -36.97
C LEU A 230 -8.46 -3.43 -37.24
N ALA A 231 -8.60 -4.62 -37.84
CA ALA A 231 -7.47 -5.49 -38.15
C ALA A 231 -6.53 -4.85 -39.20
N GLU A 232 -7.11 -4.26 -40.25
CA GLU A 232 -6.33 -3.55 -41.28
C GLU A 232 -5.64 -2.30 -40.73
N THR A 233 -6.29 -1.59 -39.79
CA THR A 233 -5.69 -0.43 -39.13
C THR A 233 -4.51 -0.84 -38.25
N GLU A 234 -4.66 -1.91 -37.46
CA GLU A 234 -3.57 -2.45 -36.63
C GLU A 234 -2.39 -2.92 -37.49
N ALA A 235 -2.66 -3.65 -38.58
CA ALA A 235 -1.62 -4.12 -39.50
C ALA A 235 -0.89 -2.97 -40.20
N ALA A 236 -1.62 -1.96 -40.67
CA ALA A 236 -1.02 -0.79 -41.30
C ALA A 236 -0.14 0.03 -40.34
N LEU A 237 -0.54 0.12 -39.06
CA LEU A 237 0.27 0.76 -38.02
C LEU A 237 1.57 -0.02 -37.77
N GLU A 238 1.49 -1.34 -37.68
CA GLU A 238 2.64 -2.22 -37.49
C GLU A 238 3.64 -2.08 -38.64
N GLU A 239 3.16 -2.17 -39.90
CA GLU A 239 3.98 -2.03 -41.09
C GLU A 239 4.68 -0.66 -41.16
N LEU A 240 3.93 0.42 -40.90
CA LEU A 240 4.47 1.77 -40.90
C LEU A 240 5.56 1.93 -39.83
N CYS A 241 5.31 1.46 -38.62
CA CYS A 241 6.27 1.56 -37.53
C CYS A 241 7.53 0.74 -37.82
N ALA A 242 7.38 -0.48 -38.33
CA ALA A 242 8.49 -1.34 -38.72
C ALA A 242 9.37 -0.68 -39.80
N LYS A 243 8.75 -0.11 -40.84
CA LYS A 243 9.45 0.57 -41.94
C LYS A 243 10.28 1.77 -41.47
N ASN A 244 9.80 2.47 -40.44
CA ASN A 244 10.47 3.66 -39.89
C ASN A 244 11.35 3.36 -38.67
N GLY A 245 11.49 2.09 -38.27
CA GLY A 245 12.23 1.72 -37.06
C GLY A 245 11.63 2.26 -35.75
N ILE A 246 10.33 2.59 -35.76
CA ILE A 246 9.62 3.13 -34.60
C ILE A 246 9.12 1.97 -33.74
N ARG A 247 9.36 2.03 -32.43
CA ARG A 247 8.83 1.03 -31.51
C ARG A 247 7.31 1.13 -31.43
N PHE A 248 6.65 -0.01 -31.56
CA PHE A 248 5.21 -0.14 -31.59
C PHE A 248 4.75 -1.25 -30.66
N ALA A 249 3.62 -1.02 -29.98
CA ALA A 249 2.95 -2.07 -29.23
C ALA A 249 1.43 -1.80 -29.19
N LEU A 250 0.62 -2.81 -29.49
CA LEU A 250 -0.82 -2.74 -29.25
C LEU A 250 -1.09 -2.46 -27.76
N ALA A 251 -2.16 -1.72 -27.50
CA ALA A 251 -2.57 -1.27 -26.18
C ALA A 251 -4.08 -1.51 -25.95
N GLY A 252 -4.55 -1.24 -24.74
CA GLY A 252 -5.98 -1.33 -24.41
C GLY A 252 -6.61 -2.66 -24.83
N PHE A 253 -7.79 -2.60 -25.45
CA PHE A 253 -8.48 -3.80 -25.91
C PHE A 253 -7.86 -4.44 -27.16
N SER A 254 -7.14 -3.69 -28.01
CA SER A 254 -6.34 -4.26 -29.10
C SER A 254 -5.30 -5.25 -28.58
N ALA A 255 -4.60 -4.89 -27.49
CA ALA A 255 -3.69 -5.82 -26.81
C ALA A 255 -4.44 -6.96 -26.12
N ALA A 256 -5.50 -6.64 -25.36
CA ALA A 256 -6.23 -7.64 -24.58
C ALA A 256 -6.82 -8.76 -25.45
N ALA A 257 -7.26 -8.44 -26.67
CA ALA A 257 -7.76 -9.41 -27.64
C ALA A 257 -6.73 -10.50 -28.02
N ARG A 258 -5.42 -10.21 -27.92
CA ARG A 258 -4.35 -11.20 -28.15
C ARG A 258 -4.15 -12.18 -26.99
N PHE A 259 -4.58 -11.81 -25.78
CA PHE A 259 -4.52 -12.68 -24.59
C PHE A 259 -5.84 -13.42 -24.33
N ARG A 260 -6.96 -12.86 -24.78
CA ARG A 260 -8.31 -13.38 -24.54
C ARG A 260 -9.17 -13.20 -25.80
N PRO A 261 -9.41 -14.27 -26.58
CA PRO A 261 -10.19 -14.20 -27.83
C PRO A 261 -11.64 -13.69 -27.68
N ALA A 262 -12.20 -13.74 -26.46
CA ALA A 262 -13.54 -13.24 -26.16
C ALA A 262 -13.63 -11.71 -26.07
N VAL A 263 -12.50 -11.00 -25.97
CA VAL A 263 -12.51 -9.53 -25.92
C VAL A 263 -13.03 -8.97 -27.23
N ARG A 264 -13.94 -8.00 -27.14
CA ARG A 264 -14.48 -7.23 -28.26
C ARG A 264 -14.08 -5.77 -28.08
N TYR A 265 -13.84 -5.08 -29.19
CA TYR A 265 -13.39 -3.70 -29.19
C TYR A 265 -13.82 -2.98 -30.45
N GLN A 266 -13.95 -1.66 -30.35
CA GLN A 266 -14.41 -0.78 -31.42
C GLN A 266 -13.36 0.25 -31.85
N ARG A 267 -12.22 0.31 -31.16
CA ARG A 267 -11.13 1.25 -31.43
C ARG A 267 -9.80 0.52 -31.40
N ALA A 268 -8.99 0.71 -32.44
CA ALA A 268 -7.60 0.26 -32.43
C ALA A 268 -6.81 1.16 -31.49
N MET A 269 -6.04 0.56 -30.58
CA MET A 269 -5.22 1.30 -29.61
C MET A 269 -3.80 0.79 -29.65
N ALA A 270 -2.83 1.70 -29.70
CA ALA A 270 -1.41 1.36 -29.68
C ALA A 270 -0.59 2.43 -28.94
N TYR A 271 0.52 1.99 -28.35
CA TYR A 271 1.63 2.85 -27.98
C TYR A 271 2.58 2.92 -29.18
N VAL A 272 2.95 4.14 -29.53
CA VAL A 272 3.92 4.44 -30.59
C VAL A 272 5.06 5.21 -29.95
N GLY A 273 6.30 4.79 -30.21
CA GLY A 273 7.49 5.51 -29.76
C GLY A 273 7.55 6.90 -30.37
N GLU A 274 8.03 7.86 -29.58
CA GLU A 274 8.48 9.17 -30.11
C GLU A 274 9.75 9.00 -30.95
#